data_AF-A0A524L0L7-F1
#
_entry.id   AF-A0A524L0L7-F1
#
_cell.length_a   1.000
_cell.length_b   1.000
_cell.length_c   1.000
_cell.angle_alpha   90.00
_cell.angle_beta   90.00
_cell.angle_gamma   90.00
#
_symmetry.space_group_name_H-M   'P 1'
#
loop_
_entity.id
_entity.type
_entity.pdbx_description
1 polymer ?
#
loop_
_entity_poly.entity_id
_entity_poly.type
_entity_poly.pdbx_seq_one_letter_code
_entity_poly.pdbx_strand_id
1 'polypeptide(L)'
;MVGRKAIRSALAGWLATKPRLRLDLVGLAVSGDVALERTTWTVVMPGADGKAVESSGSSSVVLRRQGDGTWLMAVDDPGIG
;
A
#
# COMPACT_ATOMS: atom_id res chain seq x y z
N MET A 1 -9.03 -6.81 6.34
CA MET A 1 -10.15 -6.86 5.37
C MET A 1 -9.75 -7.75 4.19
N VAL A 2 -10.69 -8.38 3.48
CA VAL A 2 -10.37 -9.32 2.39
C VAL A 2 -11.20 -9.01 1.15
N GLY A 3 -10.56 -9.05 -0.03
CA GLY A 3 -11.22 -8.93 -1.33
C GLY A 3 -11.40 -7.48 -1.81
N ARG A 4 -11.43 -7.32 -3.15
CA ARG A 4 -11.40 -6.01 -3.83
C ARG A 4 -12.53 -5.06 -3.41
N LYS A 5 -13.74 -5.58 -3.17
CA LYS A 5 -14.90 -4.77 -2.77
C LYS A 5 -14.73 -4.17 -1.37
N ALA A 6 -14.31 -4.99 -0.40
CA ALA A 6 -14.08 -4.53 0.96
C ALA A 6 -12.93 -3.52 1.02
N ILE A 7 -11.83 -3.80 0.32
CA ILE A 7 -10.67 -2.88 0.21
C ILE A 7 -11.10 -1.55 -0.40
N ARG A 8 -11.82 -1.56 -1.52
CA ARG A 8 -12.35 -0.33 -2.15
C ARG A 8 -13.21 0.48 -1.18
N SER A 9 -14.11 -0.19 -0.47
CA SER A 9 -15.01 0.48 0.47
C SER A 9 -14.24 1.12 1.63
N ALA A 10 -13.25 0.43 2.17
CA ALA A 10 -12.47 0.92 3.31
C ALA A 10 -11.55 2.09 2.93
N LEU A 11 -10.96 2.06 1.73
CA LEU A 11 -10.04 3.11 1.27
C LEU A 11 -10.75 4.32 0.66
N ALA A 12 -12.05 4.25 0.35
CA ALA A 12 -12.76 5.30 -0.37
C ALA A 12 -12.68 6.67 0.31
N GLY A 13 -12.92 6.72 1.63
CA GLY A 13 -12.86 7.97 2.41
C GLY A 13 -11.44 8.54 2.45
N TRP A 14 -10.45 7.69 2.64
CA TRP A 14 -9.05 8.10 2.66
C TRP A 14 -8.60 8.66 1.30
N LEU A 15 -8.93 7.99 0.20
CA LEU A 15 -8.63 8.44 -1.17
C LEU A 15 -9.33 9.76 -1.53
N ALA A 16 -10.53 10.01 -0.99
CA ALA A 16 -11.25 11.27 -1.21
C ALA A 16 -10.50 12.50 -0.66
N THR A 17 -9.61 12.31 0.32
CA THR A 17 -8.74 13.39 0.85
C THR A 17 -7.60 13.77 -0.10
N LYS A 18 -7.43 13.03 -1.20
CA LYS A 18 -6.35 13.19 -2.20
C LYS A 18 -4.95 13.16 -1.53
N PRO A 19 -4.62 12.09 -0.79
CA PRO A 19 -3.33 11.96 -0.13
C PRO A 19 -2.21 11.92 -1.18
N ARG A 20 -1.06 12.50 -0.86
CA ARG A 20 0.16 12.32 -1.66
C ARG A 20 0.99 11.22 -1.01
N LEU A 21 1.01 10.05 -1.63
CA LEU A 21 1.78 8.89 -1.19
C LEU A 21 3.07 8.78 -2.02
N ARG A 22 4.21 8.67 -1.34
CA ARG A 22 5.51 8.30 -1.92
C ARG A 22 5.90 6.95 -1.36
N LEU A 23 6.34 6.05 -2.24
CA LEU A 23 6.80 4.71 -1.92
C LEU A 23 8.24 4.58 -2.41
N ASP A 24 9.14 4.14 -1.54
CA ASP A 24 10.53 3.84 -1.89
C ASP A 24 10.79 2.35 -1.65
N LEU A 25 11.07 1.61 -2.73
CA LEU A 25 11.35 0.18 -2.67
C LEU A 25 12.65 -0.07 -1.90
N VAL A 26 12.56 -0.84 -0.81
CA VAL A 26 13.72 -1.23 0.01
C VAL A 26 14.27 -2.58 -0.42
N GLY A 27 13.41 -3.51 -0.81
CA GLY A 27 13.86 -4.80 -1.30
C GLY A 27 12.75 -5.66 -1.88
N LEU A 28 13.15 -6.53 -2.80
CA LEU A 28 12.27 -7.46 -3.49
C LEU A 28 12.92 -8.84 -3.50
N ALA A 29 12.22 -9.84 -2.96
CA ALA A 29 12.60 -11.24 -3.05
C ALA A 29 11.56 -12.00 -3.87
N VAL A 30 11.98 -12.73 -4.90
CA VAL A 30 11.09 -13.44 -5.82
C VAL A 30 11.33 -14.95 -5.72
N SER A 31 10.26 -15.73 -5.64
CA SER A 31 10.29 -17.19 -5.67
C SER A 31 9.10 -17.70 -6.49
N GLY A 32 9.37 -18.15 -7.72
CA GLY A 32 8.33 -18.65 -8.62
C GLY A 32 7.27 -17.59 -8.97
N ASP A 33 6.02 -17.89 -8.65
CA ASP A 33 4.86 -17.01 -8.84
C ASP A 33 4.59 -16.09 -7.64
N VAL A 34 5.47 -16.05 -6.64
CA VAL A 34 5.32 -15.21 -5.43
C VAL A 34 6.51 -14.27 -5.28
N ALA A 35 6.25 -13.06 -4.79
CA ALA A 35 7.30 -12.13 -4.37
C ALA A 35 6.96 -11.46 -3.04
N LEU A 36 7.99 -11.16 -2.25
CA LEU A 36 7.91 -10.34 -1.05
C LEU A 36 8.58 -8.99 -1.35
N GLU A 37 7.80 -7.92 -1.29
CA GLU A 37 8.24 -6.55 -1.38
C GLU A 37 8.32 -5.94 0.03
N ARG A 38 9.37 -5.16 0.28
CA ARG A 38 9.50 -4.27 1.44
C ARG A 38 9.70 -2.85 0.94
N THR A 39 8.94 -1.92 1.50
CA THR A 39 8.88 -0.53 1.02
C THR A 39 8.82 0.42 2.20
N THR A 40 9.50 1.56 2.12
CA THR A 40 9.22 2.71 3.02
C THR A 40 8.23 3.64 2.36
N TRP A 41 7.34 4.23 3.15
CA TRP A 41 6.31 5.12 2.63
C TRP A 41 6.28 6.44 3.38
N THR A 42 5.92 7.50 2.66
CA THR A 42 5.56 8.81 3.23
C THR A 42 4.21 9.22 2.65
N VAL A 43 3.29 9.67 3.50
CA VAL A 43 2.01 10.22 3.09
C VAL A 43 1.86 11.65 3.59
N VAL A 44 1.39 12.54 2.73
CA VAL A 44 0.98 13.90 3.09
C VAL A 44 -0.52 14.05 2.87
N MET A 45 -1.24 14.49 3.90
CA MET A 45 -2.70 14.66 3.90
C MET A 45 -3.09 16.04 4.42
N PRO A 46 -4.25 16.59 4.03
CA PRO A 46 -4.83 17.75 4.69
C PRO A 46 -5.20 17.41 6.15
N GLY A 47 -4.71 18.20 7.10
CA GLY A 47 -5.12 18.17 8.50
C GLY A 47 -6.43 18.92 8.74
N ALA A 48 -7.06 18.66 9.89
CA ALA A 48 -8.34 19.25 10.26
C ALA A 48 -8.27 20.79 10.45
N ASP A 49 -7.08 21.33 10.70
CA ASP A 49 -6.80 22.77 10.84
C ASP A 49 -6.37 23.42 9.51
N GLY A 50 -6.43 22.67 8.40
CA GLY A 50 -5.98 23.10 7.07
C GLY A 50 -4.47 23.02 6.84
N LYS A 51 -3.67 22.60 7.84
CA LYS A 51 -2.24 22.35 7.67
C LYS A 51 -2.00 20.92 7.23
N ALA A 52 -0.96 20.69 6.43
CA ALA A 52 -0.62 19.34 6.01
C ALA A 52 -0.12 18.50 7.20
N VAL A 53 -0.61 17.27 7.30
CA VAL A 53 -0.08 16.24 8.20
C VAL A 53 0.73 15.27 7.36
N GLU A 54 1.98 15.06 7.77
CA GLU A 54 2.86 14.06 7.19
C GLU A 54 2.92 12.83 8.10
N SER A 55 2.96 11.65 7.50
CA SER A 55 3.18 10.39 8.21
C SER A 55 4.08 9.49 7.38
N SER A 56 4.87 8.66 8.04
CA SER A 56 5.79 7.75 7.37
C SER A 56 5.85 6.41 8.07
N GLY A 57 6.24 5.38 7.33
CA GLY A 57 6.42 4.04 7.88
C GLY A 57 7.04 3.09 6.87
N SER A 58 6.90 1.79 7.13
CA SER A 58 7.36 0.72 6.25
C SER A 58 6.25 -0.30 6.06
N SER A 59 6.12 -0.84 4.86
CA SER A 59 5.16 -1.90 4.54
C SER A 59 5.87 -3.17 4.04
N SER A 60 5.15 -4.29 4.16
CA SER A 60 5.49 -5.55 3.51
C SER A 60 4.32 -5.99 2.64
N VAL A 61 4.60 -6.33 1.38
CA VAL A 61 3.58 -6.72 0.41
C VAL A 61 3.93 -8.08 -0.18
N VAL A 62 2.98 -9.00 -0.14
CA VAL A 62 3.10 -10.27 -0.88
C VAL A 62 2.42 -10.07 -2.23
N LEU A 63 3.20 -10.25 -3.29
CA LEU A 63 2.73 -10.20 -4.67
C LEU A 63 2.58 -11.64 -5.19
N ARG A 64 1.58 -11.85 -6.04
CA ARG A 64 1.41 -13.11 -6.78
C ARG A 64 1.26 -12.87 -8.27
N ARG A 65 2.00 -13.62 -9.07
CA ARG A 65 1.90 -13.65 -10.52
C ARG A 65 0.65 -14.43 -10.93
N GLN A 66 -0.17 -13.85 -11.76
CA GLN A 66 -1.38 -14.45 -12.31
C GLN A 66 -1.05 -15.31 -13.54
N GLY A 67 -2.02 -16.10 -14.02
CA GLY A 67 -1.84 -16.93 -15.21
C GLY A 67 -1.56 -16.14 -16.50
N ASP A 68 -1.95 -14.86 -16.53
CA ASP A 68 -1.65 -13.92 -17.64
C ASP A 68 -0.29 -13.22 -17.49
N GLY A 69 0.50 -13.56 -16.46
CA GLY A 69 1.81 -12.97 -16.18
C GLY A 69 1.78 -11.67 -15.38
N THR A 70 0.62 -11.10 -15.08
CA THR A 70 0.51 -9.89 -14.26
C THR A 70 0.82 -10.17 -12.80
N TRP A 71 1.41 -9.21 -12.08
CA TRP A 71 1.62 -9.30 -10.64
C TRP A 71 0.55 -8.49 -9.91
N LEU A 72 -0.10 -9.10 -8.91
CA LEU A 72 -1.09 -8.45 -8.07
C LEU A 72 -0.76 -8.64 -6.60
N MET A 73 -1.16 -7.68 -5.76
CA MET A 73 -1.08 -7.81 -4.31
C MET A 73 -1.99 -8.94 -3.82
N ALA A 74 -1.39 -9.93 -3.17
CA ALA A 74 -2.09 -10.99 -2.45
C ALA A 74 -2.30 -10.60 -0.98
N VAL A 75 -1.31 -9.94 -0.37
CA VAL A 75 -1.36 -9.41 1.01
C VAL A 75 -0.68 -8.05 1.03
N ASP A 76 -1.25 -7.11 1.76
CA ASP A 76 -0.67 -5.81 2.08
C ASP A 76 -0.66 -5.65 3.61
N ASP A 77 0.54 -5.50 4.17
CA ASP A 77 0.75 -5.14 5.58
C ASP A 77 1.37 -3.73 5.61
N PRO A 78 0.60 -2.69 6.00
CA PRO A 78 1.08 -1.32 5.98
C PRO A 78 2.10 -1.02 7.09
N GLY A 79 2.33 -1.94 8.03
CA GLY A 79 3.24 -1.76 9.17
C GLY A 79 2.77 -0.69 10.16
N ILE A 80 1.47 -0.34 10.12
CA ILE A 80 0.83 0.57 11.08
C ILE A 80 0.17 -0.31 12.14
N GLY A 81 0.76 -0.34 13.34
CA GLY A 81 0.28 -1.05 14.53
C GLY A 81 0.50 -0.21 15.78
#